data_AF-A0A7X6Q582-F1
#
_entry.id   AF-A0A7X6Q582-F1
#
_cell.length_a   1.000
_cell.length_b   1.000
_cell.length_c   1.000
_cell.angle_alpha   90.00
_cell.angle_beta   90.00
_cell.angle_gamma   90.00
#
_symmetry.space_group_name_H-M   'P 1'
#
loop_
_entity.id
_entity.type
_entity.pdbx_description
1 polymer ?
#
loop_
_entity_poly.entity_id
_entity_poly.type
_entity_poly.pdbx_seq_one_letter_code
_entity_poly.pdbx_strand_id
1 'polypeptide(L)'
;MWAMNLLILAPIAIVAAEGVDATHRIKFSFILLPLAVLWAPVVEEILFRFNIRRPLLALWMMPVMFFVLLKQGTVIGTLCLILVLAVIMIVYPRLGLDSYGKYWRLPFGFLRVYRKYFVFVMHLLVFSFAYIHLFNYEFKSVSLVATLLMVLPQWFSGLALMWMRVRYGIANAIYLHAIFNGGPVVLLMLVKLLGLPLE
;
A
#
# COMPACT_ATOMS: atom_id res chain seq x y z
N MET A 1 -8.84 10.51 7.93
CA MET A 1 -8.72 9.14 7.39
C MET A 1 -9.33 8.10 8.32
N TRP A 2 -8.97 8.06 9.61
CA TRP A 2 -9.54 7.07 10.54
C TRP A 2 -11.06 7.17 10.70
N ALA A 3 -11.63 8.35 10.95
CA ALA A 3 -13.09 8.48 11.11
C ALA A 3 -13.88 7.92 9.91
N MET A 4 -13.50 8.30 8.68
CA MET A 4 -14.12 7.77 7.46
C MET A 4 -13.98 6.25 7.35
N ASN A 5 -12.79 5.70 7.66
CA ASN A 5 -12.58 4.26 7.59
C ASN A 5 -13.32 3.50 8.68
N LEU A 6 -13.22 3.91 9.94
CA LEU A 6 -13.80 3.20 11.07
C LEU A 6 -15.33 3.32 11.13
N LEU A 7 -15.88 4.49 10.80
CA LEU A 7 -17.31 4.77 10.99
C LEU A 7 -18.16 4.46 9.75
N ILE A 8 -17.56 4.43 8.56
CA ILE A 8 -18.31 4.32 7.29
C ILE A 8 -17.79 3.15 6.46
N LEU A 9 -16.52 3.17 6.05
CA LEU A 9 -16.02 2.21 5.05
C LEU A 9 -15.80 0.80 5.63
N ALA A 10 -15.31 0.69 6.88
CA ALA A 10 -15.09 -0.60 7.53
C ALA A 10 -16.42 -1.33 7.81
N PRO A 11 -17.48 -0.68 8.35
CA PRO A 11 -18.79 -1.32 8.46
C PRO A 11 -19.32 -1.85 7.12
N ILE A 12 -19.20 -1.06 6.04
CA ILE A 12 -19.58 -1.50 4.69
C ILE A 12 -18.78 -2.74 4.25
N ALA A 13 -17.47 -2.72 4.48
CA ALA A 13 -16.58 -3.83 4.12
C ALA A 13 -16.86 -5.09 4.95
N ILE A 14 -17.20 -4.95 6.24
CA ILE A 14 -17.54 -6.07 7.12
C ILE A 14 -18.85 -6.73 6.67
N VAL A 15 -19.91 -5.95 6.43
CA VAL A 15 -21.19 -6.47 5.93
C VAL A 15 -21.00 -7.16 4.57
N ALA A 16 -20.19 -6.58 3.69
CA ALA A 16 -19.85 -7.20 2.41
C ALA A 16 -19.07 -8.52 2.57
N ALA A 17 -18.13 -8.58 3.53
CA ALA A 17 -17.34 -9.77 3.83
C ALA A 17 -18.21 -10.91 4.40
N GLU A 18 -19.11 -10.59 5.33
CA GLU A 18 -20.08 -11.55 5.88
C GLU A 18 -20.98 -12.12 4.77
N GLY A 19 -21.43 -11.28 3.84
CA GLY A 19 -22.26 -11.72 2.71
C GLY A 19 -21.58 -12.70 1.74
N VAL A 20 -20.26 -12.89 1.83
CA VAL A 20 -19.50 -13.88 1.03
C VAL A 20 -18.76 -14.92 1.89
N ASP A 21 -19.05 -14.95 3.19
CA ASP A 21 -18.35 -15.76 4.20
C ASP A 21 -16.82 -15.59 4.13
N ALA A 22 -16.35 -14.35 3.95
CA ALA A 22 -14.93 -14.08 3.85
C ALA A 22 -14.24 -14.15 5.22
N THR A 23 -13.24 -15.01 5.36
CA THR A 23 -12.44 -15.16 6.59
C THR A 23 -11.03 -14.61 6.40
N HIS A 24 -10.43 -14.06 7.46
CA HIS A 24 -9.07 -13.51 7.39
C HIS A 24 -8.03 -14.65 7.47
N ARG A 25 -7.11 -14.72 6.51
CA ARG A 25 -6.05 -15.75 6.44
C ARG A 25 -5.01 -15.60 7.56
N ILE A 26 -4.74 -14.36 7.94
CA ILE A 26 -3.70 -14.03 8.91
C ILE A 26 -4.32 -13.96 10.30
N LYS A 27 -3.91 -14.88 11.18
CA LYS A 27 -4.28 -14.82 12.60
C LYS A 27 -3.47 -13.72 13.31
N PHE A 28 -4.09 -13.05 14.26
CA PHE A 28 -3.41 -12.04 15.06
C PHE A 28 -2.19 -12.63 15.79
N SER A 29 -1.05 -11.95 15.71
CA SER A 29 0.15 -12.26 16.47
C SER A 29 0.95 -10.99 16.74
N PHE A 30 1.53 -10.87 17.93
CA PHE A 30 2.31 -9.69 18.32
C PHE A 30 3.51 -9.45 17.41
N ILE A 31 4.11 -10.50 16.83
CA ILE A 31 5.23 -10.36 15.89
C ILE A 31 4.82 -9.67 14.58
N LEU A 32 3.53 -9.74 14.22
CA LEU A 32 2.99 -9.12 13.02
C LEU A 32 2.74 -7.62 13.20
N LEU A 33 2.72 -7.11 14.43
CA LEU A 33 2.49 -5.68 14.68
C LEU A 33 3.58 -4.78 14.08
N PRO A 34 4.88 -4.95 14.38
CA PRO A 34 5.91 -4.14 13.75
C PRO A 34 5.96 -4.36 12.23
N LEU A 35 5.61 -5.56 11.76
CA LEU A 35 5.53 -5.84 10.33
C LEU A 35 4.40 -5.03 9.66
N ALA A 36 3.21 -4.97 10.26
CA ALA A 36 2.06 -4.25 9.71
C ALA A 36 2.20 -2.71 9.84
N VAL A 37 2.82 -2.23 10.91
CA VAL A 37 2.90 -0.80 11.23
C VAL A 37 4.14 -0.13 10.64
N LEU A 38 5.28 -0.84 10.58
CA LEU A 38 6.54 -0.25 10.11
C LEU A 38 6.95 -0.82 8.75
N TRP A 39 6.97 -2.14 8.63
CA TRP A 39 7.53 -2.79 7.43
C TRP A 39 6.62 -2.69 6.20
N ALA A 40 5.34 -3.02 6.35
CA ALA A 40 4.38 -3.00 5.26
C ALA A 40 4.25 -1.61 4.62
N PRO A 41 4.13 -0.50 5.38
CA PRO A 41 4.14 0.84 4.80
C PRO A 41 5.36 1.14 3.94
N VAL A 42 6.57 0.73 4.36
CA VAL A 42 7.78 0.95 3.55
C VAL A 42 7.71 0.19 2.23
N VAL A 43 7.39 -1.11 2.29
CA VAL A 43 7.34 -1.97 1.11
C VAL A 43 6.24 -1.53 0.14
N GLU A 44 5.04 -1.24 0.65
CA GLU A 44 3.88 -0.86 -0.15
C GLU A 44 4.05 0.52 -0.78
N GLU A 45 4.58 1.51 -0.04
CA GLU A 45 4.88 2.82 -0.61
C GLU A 45 5.94 2.74 -1.72
N ILE A 46 6.94 1.87 -1.56
CA ILE A 46 7.95 1.63 -2.59
C ILE A 46 7.34 0.98 -3.83
N LEU A 47 6.52 -0.04 -3.65
CA LEU A 47 5.90 -0.76 -4.75
C LEU A 47 4.91 0.12 -5.52
N PHE A 48 3.95 0.75 -4.82
CA PHE A 48 2.80 1.39 -5.48
C PHE A 48 3.00 2.88 -5.77
N ARG A 49 3.89 3.58 -5.05
CA ARG A 49 3.89 5.06 -5.03
C ARG A 49 5.25 5.69 -5.30
N PHE A 50 6.36 4.99 -5.07
CA PHE A 50 7.69 5.55 -5.31
C PHE A 50 7.87 6.00 -6.76
N ASN A 51 7.46 5.14 -7.69
CA ASN A 51 7.65 5.30 -9.13
C ASN A 51 6.77 6.38 -9.77
N ILE A 52 5.74 6.90 -9.08
CA ILE A 52 4.78 7.83 -9.70
C ILE A 52 5.40 9.18 -10.08
N ARG A 53 6.42 9.63 -9.35
CA ARG A 53 7.17 10.84 -9.72
C ARG A 53 8.34 10.54 -10.67
N ARG A 54 8.65 9.26 -10.90
CA ARG A 54 9.83 8.78 -11.63
C ARG A 54 9.50 7.50 -12.41
N PRO A 55 8.64 7.59 -13.44
CA PRO A 55 8.09 6.40 -14.11
C PRO A 55 9.14 5.55 -14.84
N LEU A 56 10.31 6.08 -15.18
CA LEU A 56 11.41 5.27 -15.73
C LEU A 56 11.93 4.23 -14.73
N LEU A 57 11.90 4.53 -13.43
CA LEU A 57 12.26 3.55 -12.40
C LEU A 57 11.23 2.41 -12.31
N ALA A 58 9.98 2.67 -12.69
CA ALA A 58 8.93 1.66 -12.71
C ALA A 58 9.28 0.48 -13.64
N LEU A 59 10.02 0.72 -14.73
CA LEU A 59 10.32 -0.29 -15.75
C LEU A 59 11.06 -1.50 -15.18
N TRP A 60 11.94 -1.30 -14.20
CA TRP A 60 12.66 -2.38 -13.53
C TRP A 60 12.11 -2.66 -12.12
N MET A 61 11.68 -1.62 -11.40
CA MET A 61 11.21 -1.78 -10.01
C MET A 61 9.90 -2.56 -9.95
N MET A 62 8.93 -2.29 -10.84
CA MET A 62 7.64 -2.97 -10.78
C MET A 62 7.77 -4.48 -11.04
N PRO A 63 8.49 -4.97 -12.07
CA PRO A 63 8.72 -6.40 -12.24
C PRO A 63 9.40 -7.06 -11.04
N VAL A 64 10.45 -6.43 -10.49
CA VAL A 64 11.19 -6.99 -9.34
C VAL A 64 10.32 -7.03 -8.10
N MET A 65 9.57 -5.96 -7.80
CA MET A 65 8.69 -5.93 -6.65
C MET A 65 7.50 -6.88 -6.79
N PHE A 66 6.97 -7.04 -8.01
CA PHE A 66 5.95 -8.07 -8.27
C PHE A 66 6.51 -9.47 -8.05
N PHE A 67 7.74 -9.74 -8.50
CA PHE A 67 8.43 -10.99 -8.19
C PHE A 67 8.65 -11.19 -6.68
N VAL A 68 9.03 -10.14 -5.95
CA VAL A 68 9.13 -10.18 -4.47
C VAL A 68 7.80 -10.57 -3.83
N LEU A 69 6.66 -10.02 -4.31
CA LEU A 69 5.34 -10.42 -3.84
C LEU A 69 5.06 -11.90 -4.11
N LEU A 70 5.33 -12.39 -5.33
CA LEU A 70 5.12 -13.80 -5.69
C LEU A 70 6.03 -14.77 -4.91
N LYS A 71 7.17 -14.30 -4.42
CA LYS A 71 8.18 -15.07 -3.67
C LYS A 71 8.26 -14.66 -2.20
N GLN A 72 7.21 -14.05 -1.67
CA GLN A 72 7.15 -13.62 -0.28
C GLN A 72 7.41 -14.81 0.67
N GLY A 73 8.19 -14.58 1.72
CA GLY A 73 8.58 -15.61 2.69
C GLY A 73 9.74 -16.52 2.27
N THR A 74 10.23 -16.39 1.03
CA THR A 74 11.44 -17.12 0.58
C THR A 74 12.71 -16.28 0.75
N VAL A 75 13.86 -16.96 0.83
CA VAL A 75 15.18 -16.30 0.87
C VAL A 75 15.38 -15.44 -0.39
N ILE A 76 15.03 -15.97 -1.57
CA ILE A 76 15.18 -15.26 -2.84
C ILE A 76 14.34 -13.98 -2.88
N GLY A 77 13.07 -14.05 -2.47
CA GLY A 77 12.21 -12.86 -2.38
C GLY A 77 12.79 -11.80 -1.44
N THR A 78 13.32 -12.24 -0.29
CA THR A 78 13.98 -11.36 0.69
C THR A 78 15.22 -10.68 0.11
N LEU A 79 16.10 -11.43 -0.57
CA LEU A 79 17.30 -10.89 -1.20
C LEU A 79 16.96 -9.87 -2.30
N CYS A 80 15.95 -10.16 -3.13
CA CYS A 80 15.48 -9.23 -4.15
C CYS A 80 14.94 -7.93 -3.52
N LEU A 81 14.21 -8.02 -2.41
CA LEU A 81 13.71 -6.85 -1.70
C LEU A 81 14.86 -6.01 -1.13
N ILE A 82 15.85 -6.65 -0.51
CA ILE A 82 17.06 -5.98 0.00
C ILE A 82 17.78 -5.25 -1.15
N LEU A 83 17.93 -5.90 -2.30
CA LEU A 83 18.54 -5.29 -3.49
C LEU A 83 17.78 -4.05 -3.93
N VAL A 84 16.44 -4.11 -4.02
CA VAL A 84 15.61 -2.95 -4.38
C VAL A 84 15.81 -1.82 -3.37
N LEU A 85 15.77 -2.11 -2.07
CA LEU A 85 15.98 -1.12 -1.02
C LEU A 85 17.38 -0.49 -1.07
N ALA A 86 18.41 -1.29 -1.31
CA ALA A 86 19.79 -0.81 -1.47
C ALA A 86 19.92 0.12 -2.68
N VAL A 87 19.34 -0.26 -3.83
CA VAL A 87 19.30 0.61 -5.03
C VAL A 87 18.57 1.91 -4.72
N ILE A 88 17.41 1.86 -4.06
CA ILE A 88 16.68 3.06 -3.65
C ILE A 88 17.54 3.92 -2.73
N MET A 89 18.22 3.36 -1.72
CA MET A 89 19.07 4.15 -0.82
C MET A 89 20.24 4.82 -1.52
N ILE A 90 20.85 4.16 -2.52
CA ILE A 90 21.95 4.73 -3.30
C ILE A 90 21.43 5.82 -4.25
N VAL A 91 20.28 5.57 -4.86
CA VAL A 91 19.73 6.41 -5.93
C VAL A 91 18.94 7.58 -5.36
N TYR A 92 18.23 7.42 -4.23
CA TYR A 92 17.34 8.43 -3.64
C TYR A 92 18.02 9.77 -3.32
N PRO A 93 19.20 9.82 -2.68
CA PRO A 93 19.95 11.07 -2.49
C PRO A 93 20.39 11.70 -3.81
N ARG A 94 20.80 10.87 -4.79
CA ARG A 94 21.24 11.30 -6.13
C ARG A 94 20.07 11.76 -7.02
N LEU A 95 18.85 11.36 -6.70
CA LEU A 95 17.63 11.77 -7.37
C LEU A 95 17.12 13.15 -6.91
N GLY A 96 17.84 13.79 -5.99
CA GLY A 96 17.55 15.10 -5.44
C GLY A 96 16.36 15.10 -4.48
N LEU A 97 16.61 15.59 -3.26
CA LEU A 97 15.58 16.18 -2.38
C LEU A 97 15.19 17.59 -2.89
N ASP A 98 15.95 18.09 -3.85
CA ASP A 98 15.95 19.39 -4.49
C ASP A 98 15.29 19.32 -5.87
N SER A 99 14.44 20.32 -6.12
CA SER A 99 13.30 20.34 -7.03
C SER A 99 13.57 20.11 -8.54
N TYR A 100 14.77 19.78 -9.00
CA TYR A 100 15.07 19.84 -10.45
C TYR A 100 16.12 18.85 -10.97
N GLY A 101 16.17 17.61 -10.47
CA GLY A 101 17.03 16.54 -11.02
C GLY A 101 16.98 16.45 -12.56
N LYS A 102 18.09 16.77 -13.23
CA LYS A 102 18.23 16.84 -14.70
C LYS A 102 18.25 15.45 -15.36
N TYR A 103 18.64 14.41 -14.60
CA TYR A 103 19.12 13.13 -15.12
C TYR A 103 18.09 12.00 -15.25
N TRP A 104 16.80 12.26 -14.97
CA TRP A 104 15.75 11.22 -15.06
C TRP A 104 14.42 11.78 -15.59
N ARG A 105 14.49 12.86 -16.37
CA ARG A 105 13.29 13.47 -16.94
C ARG A 105 12.82 12.62 -18.11
N LEU A 106 11.53 12.31 -18.09
CA LEU A 106 10.87 11.76 -19.27
C LEU A 106 11.08 12.70 -20.48
N PRO A 107 11.27 12.15 -21.69
CA PRO A 107 11.21 12.94 -22.90
C PRO A 107 9.94 13.79 -22.93
N PHE A 108 10.03 15.02 -23.42
CA PHE A 108 8.94 16.01 -23.31
C PHE A 108 7.59 15.51 -23.87
N GLY A 109 7.61 14.79 -25.00
CA GLY A 109 6.41 14.18 -25.57
C GLY A 109 5.75 13.17 -24.61
N PHE A 110 6.55 12.29 -24.01
CA PHE A 110 6.06 11.31 -23.03
C PHE A 110 5.57 11.99 -21.75
N LEU A 111 6.25 13.04 -21.28
CA LEU A 111 5.80 13.81 -20.12
C LEU A 111 4.40 14.43 -20.34
N ARG A 112 4.12 14.93 -21.55
CA ARG A 112 2.80 15.48 -21.90
C ARG A 112 1.71 14.42 -21.82
N VAL A 113 1.96 13.24 -22.40
CA VAL A 113 1.03 12.10 -22.35
C VAL A 113 0.84 11.62 -20.91
N TYR A 114 1.94 11.43 -20.18
CA TYR A 114 1.92 11.01 -18.78
C TYR A 114 1.08 11.95 -17.91
N ARG A 115 1.25 13.28 -18.06
CA ARG A 115 0.44 14.27 -17.35
C ARG A 115 -1.04 14.20 -17.73
N LYS A 116 -1.37 13.97 -19.01
CA LYS A 116 -2.75 13.82 -19.48
C LYS A 116 -3.44 12.63 -18.82
N TYR A 117 -2.75 11.50 -18.67
CA TYR A 117 -3.31 10.27 -18.10
C TYR A 117 -2.95 10.05 -16.63
N PHE A 118 -2.34 11.04 -15.98
CA PHE A 118 -1.82 10.90 -14.62
C PHE A 118 -2.88 10.44 -13.62
N VAL A 119 -4.10 10.98 -13.72
CA VAL A 119 -5.22 10.61 -12.84
C VAL A 119 -5.61 9.13 -13.03
N PHE A 120 -5.58 8.62 -14.26
CA PHE A 120 -5.86 7.20 -14.53
C PHE A 120 -4.76 6.29 -13.98
N VAL A 121 -3.49 6.64 -14.22
CA VAL A 121 -2.35 5.90 -13.66
C VAL A 121 -2.41 5.87 -12.13
N MET A 122 -2.78 7.00 -11.53
CA MET A 122 -2.95 7.14 -10.10
C MET A 122 -4.04 6.22 -9.55
N HIS A 123 -5.24 6.22 -10.14
CA HIS A 123 -6.32 5.33 -9.73
C HIS A 123 -5.98 3.86 -9.95
N LEU A 124 -5.30 3.52 -11.06
CA LEU A 124 -4.86 2.15 -11.31
C LEU A 124 -3.93 1.65 -10.21
N LEU A 125 -2.90 2.43 -9.84
CA LEU A 125 -1.95 2.06 -8.78
C LEU A 125 -2.65 1.90 -7.42
N VAL A 126 -3.55 2.84 -7.08
CA VAL A 126 -4.29 2.79 -5.82
C VAL A 126 -5.28 1.63 -5.79
N PHE A 127 -5.96 1.36 -6.89
CA PHE A 127 -6.88 0.23 -7.00
C PHE A 127 -6.10 -1.09 -6.92
N SER A 128 -4.95 -1.22 -7.59
CA SER A 128 -4.09 -2.40 -7.45
C SER A 128 -3.62 -2.60 -6.01
N PHE A 129 -3.21 -1.52 -5.32
CA PHE A 129 -2.89 -1.56 -3.89
C PHE A 129 -4.07 -2.08 -3.06
N ALA A 130 -5.27 -1.57 -3.29
CA ALA A 130 -6.45 -1.98 -2.54
C ALA A 130 -6.89 -3.42 -2.88
N TYR A 131 -6.73 -3.83 -4.14
CA TYR A 131 -7.06 -5.16 -4.62
C TYR A 131 -6.16 -6.24 -4.02
N ILE A 132 -4.84 -6.01 -3.91
CA ILE A 132 -3.95 -7.01 -3.31
C ILE A 132 -4.29 -7.32 -1.84
N HIS A 133 -4.95 -6.40 -1.14
CA HIS A 133 -5.39 -6.63 0.24
C HIS A 133 -6.51 -7.66 0.34
N LEU A 134 -7.24 -7.92 -0.75
CA LEU A 134 -8.21 -9.03 -0.80
C LEU A 134 -7.54 -10.39 -0.65
N PHE A 135 -6.26 -10.53 -1.00
CA PHE A 135 -5.52 -11.77 -0.80
C PHE A 135 -5.31 -12.12 0.68
N ASN A 136 -5.53 -11.17 1.60
CA ASN A 136 -5.56 -11.46 3.04
C ASN A 136 -6.83 -12.21 3.48
N TYR A 137 -7.80 -12.39 2.58
CA TYR A 137 -9.07 -13.07 2.85
C TYR A 137 -9.19 -14.39 2.07
N GLU A 138 -9.94 -15.33 2.65
CA GLU A 138 -10.44 -16.54 2.02
C GLU A 138 -11.92 -16.36 1.73
N PHE A 139 -12.33 -16.56 0.46
CA PHE A 139 -13.70 -16.41 0.02
C PHE A 139 -14.33 -17.79 -0.18
N LYS A 140 -15.51 -18.05 0.42
CA LYS A 140 -16.28 -19.27 0.12
C LYS A 140 -17.20 -19.10 -1.08
N SER A 141 -17.64 -17.88 -1.34
CA SER A 141 -18.44 -17.53 -2.52
C SER A 141 -17.86 -16.30 -3.22
N VAL A 142 -18.07 -16.22 -4.53
CA VAL A 142 -17.55 -15.12 -5.36
C VAL A 142 -18.69 -14.15 -5.67
N SER A 143 -18.56 -12.91 -5.21
CA SER A 143 -19.47 -11.82 -5.56
C SER A 143 -18.68 -10.57 -5.91
N LEU A 144 -18.81 -10.12 -7.16
CA LEU A 144 -18.12 -8.91 -7.65
C LEU A 144 -18.46 -7.68 -6.80
N VAL A 145 -19.72 -7.54 -6.41
CA VAL A 145 -20.17 -6.40 -5.58
C VAL A 145 -19.50 -6.44 -4.21
N ALA A 146 -19.52 -7.60 -3.54
CA ALA A 146 -18.86 -7.74 -2.24
C ALA A 146 -17.36 -7.47 -2.33
N THR A 147 -16.69 -8.01 -3.36
CA THR A 147 -15.28 -7.75 -3.63
C THR A 147 -15.00 -6.25 -3.79
N LEU A 148 -15.79 -5.53 -4.58
CA LEU A 148 -15.61 -4.09 -4.78
C LEU A 148 -15.84 -3.28 -3.49
N LEU A 149 -16.84 -3.66 -2.68
CA LEU A 149 -17.13 -3.00 -1.41
C LEU A 149 -16.04 -3.23 -0.37
N MET A 150 -15.48 -4.44 -0.29
CA MET A 150 -14.37 -4.77 0.61
C MET A 150 -13.08 -4.00 0.29
N VAL A 151 -12.89 -3.59 -0.96
CA VAL A 151 -11.73 -2.81 -1.41
C VAL A 151 -11.82 -1.34 -1.00
N LEU A 152 -13.03 -0.81 -0.72
CA LEU A 152 -13.26 0.62 -0.49
C LEU A 152 -12.40 1.25 0.63
N PRO A 153 -12.22 0.64 1.82
CA PRO A 153 -11.37 1.21 2.87
C PRO A 153 -9.93 1.44 2.38
N GLN A 154 -9.37 0.42 1.70
CA GLN A 154 -8.00 0.46 1.18
C GLN A 154 -7.86 1.36 -0.04
N TRP A 155 -8.90 1.46 -0.87
CA TRP A 155 -8.90 2.40 -1.99
C TRP A 155 -8.90 3.85 -1.47
N PHE A 156 -9.80 4.17 -0.54
CA PHE A 156 -9.86 5.51 0.05
C PHE A 156 -8.57 5.89 0.78
N SER A 157 -8.04 5.00 1.63
CA SER A 157 -6.77 5.25 2.31
C SER A 157 -5.64 5.42 1.29
N GLY A 158 -5.61 4.58 0.26
CA GLY A 158 -4.60 4.63 -0.78
C GLY A 158 -4.64 5.90 -1.62
N LEU A 159 -5.81 6.51 -1.84
CA LEU A 159 -5.96 7.82 -2.48
C LEU A 159 -5.36 8.94 -1.62
N ALA A 160 -5.62 8.91 -0.31
CA ALA A 160 -5.05 9.89 0.63
C ALA A 160 -3.52 9.78 0.71
N LEU A 161 -2.98 8.55 0.79
CA LEU A 161 -1.55 8.30 0.77
C LEU A 161 -0.90 8.71 -0.55
N MET A 162 -1.59 8.49 -1.67
CA MET A 162 -1.15 8.93 -2.97
C MET A 162 -1.10 10.45 -3.09
N TRP A 163 -2.10 11.16 -2.56
CA TRP A 163 -2.07 12.62 -2.47
C TRP A 163 -0.88 13.11 -1.63
N MET A 164 -0.63 12.47 -0.47
CA MET A 164 0.55 12.77 0.34
C MET A 164 1.85 12.55 -0.42
N ARG A 165 1.98 11.43 -1.13
CA ARG A 165 3.15 11.14 -1.97
C ARG A 165 3.37 12.24 -3.02
N VAL A 166 2.29 12.65 -3.70
CA VAL A 166 2.33 13.61 -4.80
C VAL A 166 2.52 15.05 -4.33
N ARG A 167 2.16 15.39 -3.09
CA ARG A 167 2.37 16.74 -2.53
C ARG A 167 3.63 16.84 -1.68
N TYR A 168 3.81 15.94 -0.71
CA TYR A 168 4.81 16.05 0.35
C TYR A 168 5.96 15.04 0.24
N GLY A 169 5.91 14.09 -0.69
CA GLY A 169 6.99 13.13 -0.92
C GLY A 169 6.81 11.77 -0.23
N ILE A 170 7.80 10.88 -0.41
CA ILE A 170 7.65 9.46 -0.03
C ILE A 170 7.73 9.24 1.49
N ALA A 171 8.63 9.94 2.19
CA ALA A 171 8.78 9.79 3.63
C ALA A 171 7.49 10.19 4.38
N ASN A 172 6.87 11.30 3.99
CA ASN A 172 5.60 11.75 4.56
C ASN A 172 4.45 10.77 4.28
N ALA A 173 4.43 10.13 3.11
CA ALA A 173 3.45 9.08 2.80
C ALA A 173 3.69 7.84 3.68
N ILE A 174 4.94 7.39 3.84
CA ILE A 174 5.31 6.28 4.74
C ILE A 174 4.90 6.58 6.19
N TYR A 175 5.17 7.78 6.71
CA TYR A 175 4.77 8.14 8.07
C TYR A 175 3.26 8.15 8.24
N LEU A 176 2.51 8.78 7.32
CA LEU A 176 1.05 8.77 7.41
C LEU A 176 0.50 7.35 7.32
N HIS A 177 1.08 6.51 6.48
CA HIS A 177 0.68 5.11 6.31
C HIS A 177 0.96 4.29 7.57
N ALA A 178 2.15 4.43 8.16
CA ALA A 178 2.49 3.80 9.44
C ALA A 178 1.56 4.23 10.57
N ILE A 179 1.26 5.53 10.68
CA ILE A 179 0.26 6.03 11.63
C ILE A 179 -1.09 5.38 11.35
N PHE A 180 -1.55 5.40 10.10
CA PHE A 180 -2.85 4.86 9.73
C PHE A 180 -2.99 3.37 10.09
N ASN A 181 -1.98 2.55 9.81
CA ASN A 181 -1.94 1.13 10.19
C ASN A 181 -1.77 0.91 11.70
N GLY A 182 -1.04 1.81 12.37
CA GLY A 182 -0.86 1.77 13.82
C GLY A 182 -2.15 2.01 14.61
N GLY A 183 -3.08 2.82 14.08
CA GLY A 183 -4.36 3.11 14.73
C GLY A 183 -5.17 1.86 15.10
N PRO A 184 -5.54 1.00 14.14
CA PRO A 184 -6.22 -0.27 14.42
C PRO A 184 -5.44 -1.19 15.35
N VAL A 185 -4.11 -1.26 15.22
CA VAL A 185 -3.25 -2.05 16.09
C VAL A 185 -3.34 -1.59 17.54
N VAL A 186 -3.23 -0.29 17.78
CA VAL A 186 -3.35 0.30 19.12
C VAL A 186 -4.74 0.05 19.70
N LEU A 187 -5.80 0.19 18.88
CA LEU A 187 -7.16 -0.11 19.31
C LEU A 187 -7.32 -1.58 19.73
N LEU A 188 -6.82 -2.52 18.93
CA LEU A 188 -6.83 -3.96 19.26
C LEU A 188 -6.06 -4.25 20.55
N MET A 189 -4.90 -3.62 20.73
CA MET A 189 -4.12 -3.75 21.97
C MET A 189 -4.88 -3.20 23.18
N LEU A 190 -5.54 -2.05 23.06
CA LEU A 190 -6.33 -1.46 24.14
C LEU A 190 -7.50 -2.37 24.53
N VAL A 191 -8.27 -2.86 23.56
CA VAL A 191 -9.38 -3.80 23.81
C VAL A 191 -8.89 -5.04 24.55
N LYS A 192 -7.75 -5.60 24.12
CA LYS A 192 -7.12 -6.76 24.79
C LYS A 192 -6.64 -6.44 26.20
N LEU A 193 -6.02 -5.29 26.42
CA LEU A 193 -5.54 -4.85 27.75
C LEU A 193 -6.70 -4.59 28.71
N LEU A 194 -7.87 -4.20 28.20
CA LEU A 194 -9.11 -4.04 28.95
C LEU A 194 -9.81 -5.38 29.27
N GLY A 195 -9.22 -6.52 28.85
CA GLY A 195 -9.78 -7.85 29.10
C GLY A 195 -11.01 -8.19 28.28
N LEU A 196 -11.31 -7.40 27.24
CA LEU A 196 -12.41 -7.69 26.33
C LEU A 196 -11.99 -8.82 25.37
N PRO A 197 -12.86 -9.80 25.10
CA PRO A 197 -12.57 -10.86 24.15
C PRO A 197 -12.40 -10.27 22.74
N LEU A 198 -11.31 -10.66 22.08
CA LEU A 198 -11.10 -10.47 20.65
C LEU A 198 -11.56 -11.77 19.98
N GLU A 199 -12.84 -11.86 19.66
CA GLU A 199 -13.40 -12.96 18.85
C GLU A 199 -12.98 -12.83 17.38
#